data_AF-A0ABD7US86-F1
#
_entry.id   AF-A0ABD7US86-F1
#
_cell.length_a   1.000
_cell.length_b   1.000
_cell.length_c   1.000
_cell.angle_alpha   90.00
_cell.angle_beta   90.00
_cell.angle_gamma   90.00
#
_symmetry.space_group_name_H-M   'P 1'
#
loop_
_entity.id
_entity.type
_entity.pdbx_description
1 polymer ?
#
loop_
_entity_poly.entity_id
_entity_poly.type
_entity_poly.pdbx_seq_one_letter_code
_entity_poly.pdbx_strand_id
1 'polypeptide(L)'
;MDLILFLLVLVLLGLGAYLLFKVNGLQHQLAQTLEGNADNLSDQMTYQLDTANKQQLLELTQLMNRQQAGLYQQLTDIRDVLHRSLSDSRDRSDKRLEKINQQVNQSLKNMQESNEKRLEKMRQIVEEKLEETLKNRLHASFDSVSKQLESVNKGLGEMRSVAQDVGTLNKVLSNTKTRGILGELQLGQIIEDIMTSSQYEREFVTVSGSSERVEYAIKLPGNGQGGYIYLPIDSKFPLEDYYRLEDAYEVGDKLAIEASRKALLAAIKRFAKDIHKKYLNPPETTNFGVMFLPTEGLYSEVVRNASFFDSLRREENIVVAGPSTLSALLNSLSVGFKTLNIQKNADDISKILGNVKLEFDKFGGLLAKAQKQMNTANNTLDQLISTRTNAIVRALNTVETYQDQATKSLLNMPLLEEENNEN
;
A
#
# COMPACT_ATOMS: atom_id res chain seq x y z
N MET A 1 -129.25 -95.15 -32.96
CA MET A 1 -128.04 -94.50 -33.49
C MET A 1 -127.82 -93.12 -32.86
N ASP A 2 -128.88 -92.37 -32.52
CA ASP A 2 -128.75 -90.98 -32.03
C ASP A 2 -128.21 -90.80 -30.59
N LEU A 3 -128.45 -91.76 -29.69
CA LEU A 3 -128.02 -91.66 -28.29
C LEU A 3 -126.48 -91.73 -28.12
N ILE A 4 -125.80 -92.48 -28.98
CA ILE A 4 -124.34 -92.67 -28.94
C ILE A 4 -123.63 -91.40 -29.43
N LEU A 5 -124.20 -90.73 -30.44
CA LEU A 5 -123.63 -89.52 -31.02
C LEU A 5 -123.64 -88.35 -30.00
N PHE A 6 -124.71 -88.23 -29.22
CA PHE A 6 -124.83 -87.19 -28.18
C PHE A 6 -123.82 -87.38 -27.04
N LEU A 7 -123.58 -88.62 -26.63
CA LEU A 7 -122.61 -88.96 -25.58
C LEU A 7 -121.16 -88.67 -26.03
N LEU A 8 -120.86 -88.89 -27.31
CA LEU A 8 -119.55 -88.60 -27.91
C LEU A 8 -119.26 -87.09 -27.98
N VAL A 9 -120.27 -86.27 -28.29
CA VAL A 9 -120.15 -84.79 -28.31
C VAL A 9 -119.95 -84.24 -26.90
N LEU A 10 -120.64 -84.78 -25.89
CA LEU A 10 -120.45 -84.39 -24.49
C LEU A 10 -119.04 -84.72 -23.98
N VAL A 11 -118.51 -85.89 -24.34
CA VAL A 11 -117.12 -86.27 -24.01
C VAL A 11 -116.13 -85.34 -24.71
N LEU A 12 -116.33 -85.01 -25.99
CA LEU A 12 -115.48 -84.08 -26.75
C LEU A 12 -115.51 -82.65 -26.17
N LEU A 13 -116.68 -82.15 -25.78
CA LEU A 13 -116.81 -80.84 -25.12
C LEU A 13 -116.14 -80.83 -23.74
N GLY A 14 -116.30 -81.90 -22.96
CA GLY A 14 -115.61 -82.07 -21.68
C GLY A 14 -114.09 -82.11 -21.85
N LEU A 15 -113.59 -82.79 -22.88
CA LEU A 15 -112.17 -82.86 -23.21
C LEU A 15 -111.64 -81.50 -23.71
N GLY A 16 -112.43 -80.77 -24.49
CA GLY A 16 -112.10 -79.42 -24.96
C GLY A 16 -112.01 -78.41 -23.82
N ALA A 17 -112.96 -78.44 -22.88
CA ALA A 17 -112.93 -77.60 -21.69
C ALA A 17 -111.75 -77.94 -20.77
N TYR A 18 -111.46 -79.24 -20.59
CA TYR A 18 -110.30 -79.69 -19.82
C TYR A 18 -108.97 -79.24 -20.44
N LEU A 19 -108.83 -79.33 -21.77
CA LEU A 19 -107.64 -78.87 -22.49
C LEU A 19 -107.46 -77.34 -22.37
N LEU A 20 -108.54 -76.55 -22.52
CA LEU A 20 -108.46 -75.10 -22.35
C LEU A 20 -108.06 -74.69 -20.93
N PHE A 21 -108.62 -75.34 -19.91
CA PHE A 21 -108.24 -75.08 -18.52
C PHE A 21 -106.77 -75.44 -18.25
N LYS A 22 -106.30 -76.55 -18.84
CA LYS A 22 -104.90 -77.00 -18.72
C LYS A 22 -103.93 -76.08 -19.45
N VAL A 23 -104.30 -75.55 -20.62
CA VAL A 23 -103.48 -74.61 -21.39
C VAL A 23 -103.36 -73.25 -20.68
N ASN A 24 -104.45 -72.71 -20.13
CA ASN A 24 -104.38 -71.48 -19.33
C ASN A 24 -103.56 -71.66 -18.05
N GLY A 25 -103.71 -72.81 -17.37
CA GLY A 25 -102.87 -73.14 -16.20
C GLY A 25 -101.38 -73.24 -16.56
N LEU A 26 -101.05 -73.82 -17.71
CA LEU A 26 -99.68 -73.92 -18.22
C LEU A 26 -99.09 -72.55 -18.59
N GLN A 27 -99.88 -71.65 -19.18
CA GLN A 27 -99.40 -70.30 -19.50
C GLN A 27 -99.09 -69.49 -18.24
N HIS A 28 -99.88 -69.62 -17.18
CA HIS A 28 -99.59 -68.97 -15.90
C HIS A 28 -98.34 -69.56 -15.21
N GLN A 29 -98.17 -70.89 -15.25
CA GLN A 29 -96.95 -71.51 -14.75
C GLN A 29 -95.71 -71.06 -15.53
N LEU A 30 -95.82 -70.92 -16.85
CA LEU A 30 -94.72 -70.47 -17.71
C LEU A 30 -94.35 -69.01 -17.44
N ALA A 31 -95.34 -68.13 -17.26
CA ALA A 31 -95.09 -66.73 -16.91
C ALA A 31 -94.40 -66.58 -15.55
N GLN A 32 -94.88 -67.30 -14.52
CA GLN A 32 -94.25 -67.28 -13.18
C GLN A 32 -92.85 -67.88 -13.17
N THR A 33 -92.57 -68.91 -13.97
CA THR A 33 -91.21 -69.47 -14.07
C THR A 33 -90.26 -68.56 -14.84
N LEU A 34 -90.74 -67.81 -15.84
CA LEU A 34 -89.94 -66.83 -16.56
C LEU A 34 -89.59 -65.62 -15.68
N GLU A 35 -90.56 -65.11 -14.91
CA GLU A 35 -90.36 -63.99 -13.99
C GLU A 35 -89.41 -64.37 -12.84
N GLY A 36 -89.62 -65.54 -12.22
CA GLY A 36 -88.72 -66.07 -11.19
C GLY A 36 -87.30 -66.37 -11.68
N ASN A 37 -87.13 -66.75 -12.96
CA ASN A 37 -85.80 -66.95 -13.53
C ASN A 37 -85.11 -65.62 -13.88
N ALA A 38 -85.87 -64.60 -14.31
CA ALA A 38 -85.32 -63.28 -14.59
C ALA A 38 -84.83 -62.58 -13.32
N ASP A 39 -85.60 -62.64 -12.24
CA ASP A 39 -85.22 -62.07 -10.94
C ASP A 39 -83.98 -62.77 -10.36
N ASN A 40 -83.94 -64.11 -10.37
CA ASN A 40 -82.77 -64.85 -9.90
C ASN A 40 -81.51 -64.53 -10.70
N LEU A 41 -81.61 -64.34 -12.02
CA LEU A 41 -80.47 -63.99 -12.87
C LEU A 41 -79.99 -62.55 -12.61
N SER A 42 -80.92 -61.61 -12.41
CA SER A 42 -80.62 -60.23 -12.06
C SER A 42 -79.92 -60.12 -10.71
N ASP A 43 -80.40 -60.85 -9.70
CA ASP A 43 -79.80 -60.89 -8.37
C ASP A 43 -78.41 -61.53 -8.41
N GLN A 44 -78.24 -62.62 -9.17
CA GLN A 44 -76.95 -63.28 -9.34
C GLN A 44 -75.94 -62.38 -10.05
N MET A 45 -76.36 -61.66 -11.11
CA MET A 45 -75.50 -60.71 -11.83
C MET A 45 -75.12 -59.52 -10.95
N THR A 46 -76.07 -58.97 -10.19
CA THR A 46 -75.83 -57.85 -9.28
C THR A 46 -74.86 -58.25 -8.16
N TYR A 47 -75.04 -59.45 -7.59
CA TYR A 47 -74.13 -59.99 -6.58
C TYR A 47 -72.72 -60.25 -7.12
N GLN A 48 -72.59 -60.77 -8.36
CA GLN A 48 -71.29 -60.97 -8.99
C GLN A 48 -70.59 -59.64 -9.33
N LEU A 49 -71.33 -58.62 -9.76
CA LEU A 49 -70.78 -57.28 -10.02
C LEU A 49 -70.33 -56.58 -8.74
N ASP A 50 -71.12 -56.65 -7.66
CA ASP A 50 -70.76 -56.05 -6.38
C ASP A 50 -69.54 -56.74 -5.75
N THR A 51 -69.47 -58.08 -5.83
CA THR A 51 -68.30 -58.83 -5.35
C THR A 51 -67.04 -58.55 -6.17
N ALA A 52 -67.15 -58.47 -7.51
CA ALA A 52 -66.04 -58.10 -8.38
C ALA A 52 -65.52 -56.67 -8.10
N ASN A 53 -66.43 -55.70 -7.95
CA ASN A 53 -66.06 -54.32 -7.62
C ASN A 53 -65.38 -54.22 -6.24
N LYS A 54 -65.90 -54.91 -5.21
CA LYS A 54 -65.29 -54.95 -3.88
C LYS A 54 -63.89 -55.56 -3.92
N GLN A 55 -63.72 -56.63 -4.69
CA GLN A 55 -62.44 -57.32 -4.83
C GLN A 55 -61.40 -56.43 -5.56
N GLN A 56 -61.82 -55.74 -6.61
CA GLN A 56 -60.98 -54.78 -7.32
C GLN A 56 -60.59 -53.59 -6.43
N LEU A 57 -61.52 -53.07 -5.59
CA LEU A 57 -61.23 -51.99 -4.66
C LEU A 57 -60.23 -52.40 -3.57
N LEU A 58 -60.35 -53.63 -3.08
CA LEU A 58 -59.42 -54.22 -2.11
C LEU A 58 -58.02 -54.38 -2.71
N GLU A 59 -57.90 -54.87 -3.94
CA GLU A 59 -56.62 -54.98 -4.65
C GLU A 59 -55.97 -53.61 -4.88
N LEU A 60 -56.77 -52.61 -5.28
CA LEU A 60 -56.28 -51.24 -5.48
C LEU A 60 -55.77 -50.62 -4.17
N THR A 61 -56.51 -50.84 -3.08
CA THR A 61 -56.12 -50.36 -1.74
C THR A 61 -54.84 -51.04 -1.25
N GLN A 62 -54.70 -52.35 -1.50
CA GLN A 62 -53.49 -53.09 -1.18
C GLN A 62 -52.29 -52.62 -2.02
N LEU A 63 -52.50 -52.32 -3.31
CA LEU A 63 -51.47 -51.77 -4.19
C LEU A 63 -51.00 -50.39 -3.68
N MET A 64 -51.94 -49.50 -3.37
CA MET A 64 -51.64 -48.17 -2.84
C MET A 64 -50.87 -48.24 -1.51
N ASN A 65 -51.30 -49.11 -0.60
CA ASN A 65 -50.59 -49.31 0.67
C ASN A 65 -49.16 -49.86 0.46
N ARG A 66 -48.96 -50.79 -0.49
CA ARG A 66 -47.61 -51.28 -0.83
C ARG A 66 -46.75 -50.18 -1.45
N GLN A 67 -47.31 -49.36 -2.33
CA GLN A 67 -46.60 -48.25 -2.95
C GLN A 67 -46.22 -47.19 -1.91
N GLN A 68 -47.14 -46.84 -1.01
CA GLN A 68 -46.91 -45.89 0.06
C GLN A 68 -45.85 -46.40 1.04
N ALA A 69 -45.89 -47.69 1.42
CA ALA A 69 -44.85 -48.33 2.23
C ALA A 69 -43.48 -48.32 1.54
N GLY A 70 -43.43 -48.57 0.23
CA GLY A 70 -42.20 -48.49 -0.56
C GLY A 70 -41.60 -47.08 -0.60
N LEU A 71 -42.43 -46.05 -0.71
CA LEU A 71 -42.01 -44.64 -0.66
C LEU A 71 -41.45 -44.26 0.72
N TYR A 72 -42.11 -44.67 1.81
CA TYR A 72 -41.59 -44.44 3.16
C TYR A 72 -40.24 -45.12 3.39
N GLN A 73 -40.07 -46.33 2.86
CA GLN A 73 -38.80 -47.05 2.94
C GLN A 73 -37.69 -46.31 2.15
N GLN A 74 -37.97 -45.88 0.93
CA GLN A 74 -37.01 -45.09 0.13
C GLN A 74 -36.60 -43.77 0.78
N LEU A 75 -37.55 -43.05 1.39
CA LEU A 75 -37.25 -41.82 2.12
C LEU A 75 -36.36 -42.06 3.33
N THR A 76 -36.57 -43.19 4.03
CA THR A 76 -35.75 -43.58 5.19
C THR A 76 -34.33 -43.95 4.75
N ASP A 77 -34.18 -44.70 3.67
CA ASP A 77 -32.87 -45.05 3.10
C ASP A 77 -32.10 -43.81 2.63
N ILE A 78 -32.77 -42.87 1.94
CA ILE A 78 -32.17 -41.60 1.50
C ILE A 78 -31.70 -40.78 2.72
N ARG A 79 -32.52 -40.70 3.76
CA ARG A 79 -32.19 -40.01 5.01
C ARG A 79 -30.94 -40.62 5.65
N ASP A 80 -30.87 -41.95 5.73
CA ASP A 80 -29.74 -42.64 6.33
C ASP A 80 -28.45 -42.48 5.52
N VAL A 81 -28.53 -42.55 4.19
CA VAL A 81 -27.39 -42.29 3.30
C VAL A 81 -26.90 -40.84 3.44
N LEU A 82 -27.80 -39.87 3.51
CA LEU A 82 -27.46 -38.46 3.74
C LEU A 82 -26.80 -38.25 5.11
N HIS A 83 -27.34 -38.83 6.18
CA HIS A 83 -26.72 -38.74 7.51
C HIS A 83 -25.32 -39.35 7.52
N ARG A 84 -25.13 -40.51 6.89
CA ARG A 84 -23.81 -41.15 6.77
C ARG A 84 -22.85 -40.29 5.95
N SER A 85 -23.31 -39.72 4.84
CA SER A 85 -22.49 -38.84 3.98
C SER A 85 -22.06 -37.55 4.70
N LEU A 86 -22.99 -36.91 5.43
CA LEU A 86 -22.69 -35.73 6.24
C LEU A 86 -21.73 -36.05 7.38
N SER A 87 -21.89 -37.19 8.05
CA SER A 87 -20.97 -37.64 9.10
C SER A 87 -19.58 -37.91 8.55
N ASP A 88 -19.46 -38.65 7.43
CA ASP A 88 -18.16 -38.93 6.81
C ASP A 88 -17.49 -37.64 6.31
N SER A 89 -18.27 -36.68 5.77
CA SER A 89 -17.76 -35.36 5.37
C SER A 89 -17.25 -34.56 6.57
N ARG A 90 -17.94 -34.63 7.71
CA ARG A 90 -17.53 -33.96 8.96
C ARG A 90 -16.23 -34.57 9.49
N ASP A 91 -16.15 -35.90 9.59
CA ASP A 91 -14.95 -36.62 10.03
C ASP A 91 -13.74 -36.36 9.12
N ARG A 92 -13.95 -36.32 7.79
CA ARG A 92 -12.88 -35.96 6.84
C ARG A 92 -12.43 -34.52 6.99
N SER A 93 -13.34 -33.60 7.29
CA SER A 93 -13.04 -32.19 7.52
C SER A 93 -12.24 -32.01 8.81
N ASP A 94 -12.65 -32.68 9.90
CA ASP A 94 -11.94 -32.64 11.18
C ASP A 94 -10.52 -33.22 11.05
N LYS A 95 -10.36 -34.37 10.37
CA LYS A 95 -9.03 -34.95 10.07
C LYS A 95 -8.16 -34.04 9.19
N ARG A 96 -8.75 -33.29 8.25
CA ARG A 96 -8.01 -32.31 7.43
C ARG A 96 -7.56 -31.12 8.26
N LEU A 97 -8.42 -30.58 9.12
CA LEU A 97 -8.09 -29.48 10.02
C LEU A 97 -6.99 -29.89 11.01
N GLU A 98 -7.03 -31.11 11.52
CA GLU A 98 -5.98 -31.63 12.40
C GLU A 98 -4.63 -31.74 11.67
N LYS A 99 -4.61 -32.26 10.44
CA LYS A 99 -3.39 -32.28 9.61
C LYS A 99 -2.86 -30.89 9.29
N ILE A 100 -3.74 -29.93 8.99
CA ILE A 100 -3.34 -28.53 8.74
C ILE A 100 -2.71 -27.94 10.01
N ASN A 101 -3.34 -28.12 11.18
CA ASN A 101 -2.78 -27.65 12.45
C ASN A 101 -1.41 -28.28 12.74
N GLN A 102 -1.25 -29.58 12.49
CA GLN A 102 0.05 -30.26 12.64
C GLN A 102 1.11 -29.69 11.69
N GLN A 103 0.77 -29.46 10.41
CA GLN A 103 1.69 -28.87 9.44
C GLN A 103 2.07 -27.43 9.78
N VAL A 104 1.11 -26.62 10.23
CA VAL A 104 1.36 -25.23 10.66
C VAL A 104 2.27 -25.21 11.89
N ASN A 105 2.00 -26.04 12.90
CA ASN A 105 2.86 -26.15 14.08
C ASN A 105 4.28 -26.61 13.72
N GLN A 106 4.41 -27.58 12.82
CA GLN A 106 5.72 -28.03 12.34
C GLN A 106 6.46 -26.92 11.57
N SER A 107 5.75 -26.16 10.72
CA SER A 107 6.33 -25.05 9.97
C SER A 107 6.78 -23.92 10.89
N LEU A 108 5.98 -23.56 11.90
CA LEU A 108 6.33 -22.56 12.91
C LEU A 108 7.56 -23.00 13.72
N LYS A 109 7.63 -24.27 14.13
CA LYS A 109 8.79 -24.81 14.83
C LYS A 109 10.05 -24.78 13.97
N ASN A 110 9.96 -25.20 12.71
CA ASN A 110 11.08 -25.15 11.77
C ASN A 110 11.55 -23.70 11.52
N MET A 111 10.62 -22.74 11.46
CA MET A 111 10.92 -21.32 11.30
C MET A 111 11.61 -20.75 12.55
N GLN A 112 11.16 -21.12 13.76
CA GLN A 112 11.81 -20.74 15.01
C GLN A 112 13.25 -21.29 15.08
N GLU A 113 13.45 -22.59 14.84
CA GLU A 113 14.78 -23.20 14.82
C GLU A 113 15.69 -22.60 13.75
N SER A 114 15.15 -22.28 12.57
CA SER A 114 15.89 -21.61 11.50
C SER A 114 16.31 -20.20 11.90
N ASN A 115 15.42 -19.44 12.53
CA ASN A 115 15.69 -18.10 13.01
C ASN A 115 16.74 -18.11 14.12
N GLU A 116 16.65 -19.02 15.10
CA GLU A 116 17.69 -19.17 16.14
C GLU A 116 19.06 -19.46 15.53
N LYS A 117 19.14 -20.40 14.58
CA LYS A 117 20.41 -20.70 13.87
C LYS A 117 20.94 -19.48 13.11
N ARG A 118 20.05 -18.67 12.53
CA ARG A 118 20.44 -17.48 11.75
C ARG A 118 20.90 -16.35 12.67
N LEU A 119 20.27 -16.18 13.83
CA LEU A 119 20.69 -15.24 14.86
C LEU A 119 22.03 -15.63 15.46
N GLU A 120 22.27 -16.92 15.73
CA GLU A 120 23.57 -17.38 16.23
C GLU A 120 24.69 -17.18 15.20
N LYS A 121 24.42 -17.46 13.91
CA LYS A 121 25.37 -17.13 12.83
C LYS A 121 25.64 -15.63 12.73
N MET A 122 24.61 -14.78 12.86
CA MET A 122 24.82 -13.33 12.90
C MET A 122 25.65 -12.93 14.10
N ARG A 123 25.41 -13.51 15.28
CA ARG A 123 26.20 -13.26 16.50
C ARG A 123 27.67 -13.58 16.26
N GLN A 124 27.97 -14.75 15.71
CA GLN A 124 29.33 -15.16 15.37
C GLN A 124 29.99 -14.23 14.34
N ILE A 125 29.30 -13.89 13.25
CA ILE A 125 29.85 -13.00 12.21
C ILE A 125 30.09 -11.60 12.78
N VAL A 126 29.19 -11.10 13.62
CA VAL A 126 29.34 -9.79 14.26
C VAL A 126 30.51 -9.79 15.23
N GLU A 127 30.67 -10.85 16.03
CA GLU A 127 31.80 -11.01 16.94
C GLU A 127 33.13 -11.08 16.18
N GLU A 128 33.21 -11.89 15.13
CA GLU A 128 34.38 -12.00 14.26
C GLU A 128 34.73 -10.67 13.57
N LYS A 129 33.72 -9.97 13.01
CA LYS A 129 33.92 -8.66 12.38
C LYS A 129 34.30 -7.58 13.37
N LEU A 130 33.72 -7.60 14.57
CA LEU A 130 34.04 -6.64 15.61
C LEU A 130 35.48 -6.86 16.09
N GLU A 131 35.86 -8.10 16.39
CA GLU A 131 37.21 -8.45 16.82
C GLU A 131 38.24 -8.12 15.72
N GLU A 132 37.97 -8.48 14.47
CA GLU A 132 38.84 -8.14 13.33
C GLU A 132 38.97 -6.63 13.14
N THR A 133 37.87 -5.88 13.17
CA THR A 133 37.88 -4.42 12.99
C THR A 133 38.58 -3.72 14.15
N LEU A 134 38.33 -4.17 15.38
CA LEU A 134 38.90 -3.60 16.59
C LEU A 134 40.39 -3.90 16.68
N LYS A 135 40.81 -5.13 16.33
CA LYS A 135 42.22 -5.52 16.22
C LYS A 135 42.94 -4.74 15.13
N ASN A 136 42.35 -4.59 13.95
CA ASN A 136 42.96 -3.82 12.85
C ASN A 136 43.09 -2.33 13.20
N ARG A 137 42.06 -1.75 13.83
CA ARG A 137 42.08 -0.34 14.22
C ARG A 137 43.01 -0.07 15.39
N LEU A 138 43.07 -0.99 16.37
CA LEU A 138 44.05 -0.93 17.46
C LEU A 138 45.46 -1.10 16.95
N HIS A 139 45.74 -2.07 16.06
CA HIS A 139 47.06 -2.22 15.46
C HIS A 139 47.46 -0.99 14.65
N ALA A 140 46.58 -0.44 13.82
CA ALA A 140 46.87 0.80 13.09
C ALA A 140 47.14 1.99 14.03
N SER A 141 46.39 2.08 15.13
CA SER A 141 46.58 3.12 16.15
C SER A 141 47.89 2.92 16.92
N PHE A 142 48.23 1.69 17.31
CA PHE A 142 49.49 1.36 17.99
C PHE A 142 50.70 1.48 17.07
N ASP A 143 50.59 1.16 15.78
CA ASP A 143 51.64 1.37 14.78
C ASP A 143 51.87 2.86 14.53
N SER A 144 50.80 3.67 14.45
CA SER A 144 50.92 5.12 14.33
C SER A 144 51.57 5.71 15.57
N VAL A 145 51.15 5.30 16.77
CA VAL A 145 51.72 5.74 18.05
C VAL A 145 53.15 5.25 18.20
N SER A 146 53.49 4.03 17.76
CA SER A 146 54.86 3.50 17.81
C SER A 146 55.78 4.21 16.82
N LYS A 147 55.31 4.51 15.60
CA LYS A 147 56.06 5.35 14.64
C LYS A 147 56.25 6.77 15.16
N GLN A 148 55.26 7.31 15.87
CA GLN A 148 55.35 8.63 16.48
C GLN A 148 56.28 8.64 17.69
N LEU A 149 56.29 7.58 18.51
CA LEU A 149 57.26 7.37 19.58
C LEU A 149 58.67 7.16 19.03
N GLU A 150 58.86 6.42 17.94
CA GLU A 150 60.15 6.27 17.27
C GLU A 150 60.63 7.58 16.65
N SER A 151 59.72 8.35 16.04
CA SER A 151 59.99 9.70 15.53
C SER A 151 60.32 10.69 16.64
N VAL A 152 59.71 10.56 17.82
CA VAL A 152 60.02 11.36 19.01
C VAL A 152 61.35 10.91 19.61
N ASN A 153 61.67 9.62 19.63
CA ASN A 153 62.95 9.11 20.15
C ASN A 153 64.13 9.46 19.20
N LYS A 154 63.90 9.44 17.88
CA LYS A 154 64.83 9.99 16.87
C LYS A 154 64.94 11.51 17.00
N GLY A 155 63.82 12.22 17.16
CA GLY A 155 63.80 13.67 17.38
C GLY A 155 64.52 14.12 18.65
N LEU A 156 64.44 13.33 19.73
CA LEU A 156 65.20 13.55 20.96
C LEU A 156 66.71 13.24 20.81
N GLY A 157 67.06 12.31 19.91
CA GLY A 157 68.45 12.07 19.50
C GLY A 157 69.04 13.20 18.65
N GLU A 158 68.22 13.81 17.79
CA GLU A 158 68.58 14.98 16.97
C GLU A 158 68.65 16.29 17.80
N MET A 159 67.98 16.36 18.95
CA MET A 159 68.02 17.55 19.84
C MET A 159 69.40 17.88 20.42
N ARG A 160 70.39 16.98 20.36
CA ARG A 160 71.78 17.34 20.67
C ARG A 160 72.44 18.19 19.57
N SER A 161 71.81 18.29 18.39
CA SER A 161 72.23 19.08 17.22
C SER A 161 71.32 20.29 16.92
N VAL A 162 70.14 20.40 17.55
CA VAL A 162 69.10 21.41 17.25
C VAL A 162 69.44 22.84 17.71
N ALA A 163 70.51 23.04 18.47
CA ALA A 163 70.96 24.40 18.83
C ALA A 163 71.49 25.22 17.62
N GLN A 164 71.70 24.59 16.45
CA GLN A 164 72.20 25.27 15.24
C GLN A 164 71.13 25.60 14.19
N ASP A 165 69.92 25.04 14.25
CA ASP A 165 68.96 25.08 13.11
C ASP A 165 67.73 25.98 13.28
N VAL A 166 67.69 26.81 14.33
CA VAL A 166 66.60 27.81 14.52
C VAL A 166 66.70 28.96 13.50
N GLY A 167 67.84 29.12 12.81
CA GLY A 167 68.01 30.10 11.72
C GLY A 167 67.31 29.72 10.41
N THR A 168 67.04 28.43 10.18
CA THR A 168 66.53 27.91 8.91
C THR A 168 65.01 28.10 8.78
N LEU A 169 64.26 28.11 9.89
CA LEU A 169 62.82 28.43 9.92
C LEU A 169 62.55 29.90 9.53
N ASN A 170 63.37 30.84 9.97
CA ASN A 170 63.32 32.23 9.49
C ASN A 170 63.64 32.36 7.99
N LYS A 171 64.43 31.42 7.45
CA LYS A 171 64.88 31.40 6.05
C LYS A 171 63.89 30.73 5.09
N VAL A 172 63.07 29.79 5.56
CA VAL A 172 61.95 29.21 4.79
C VAL A 172 60.78 30.18 4.71
N LEU A 173 60.63 31.03 5.73
CA LEU A 173 59.69 32.14 5.67
C LEU A 173 60.15 33.19 4.66
N SER A 174 61.43 33.52 4.43
CA SER A 174 61.82 34.66 3.57
C SER A 174 61.38 34.66 2.09
N ASN A 175 60.91 33.54 1.52
CA ASN A 175 60.50 33.47 0.11
C ASN A 175 59.01 33.83 -0.10
N THR A 176 58.75 34.87 -0.88
CA THR A 176 57.41 35.40 -1.20
C THR A 176 56.46 34.33 -1.77
N LYS A 177 56.98 33.35 -2.53
CA LYS A 177 56.16 32.27 -3.12
C LYS A 177 55.70 31.24 -2.10
N THR A 178 56.59 30.82 -1.19
CA THR A 178 56.24 29.85 -0.12
C THR A 178 55.22 30.44 0.84
N ARG A 179 55.28 31.77 1.07
CA ARG A 179 54.33 32.47 1.93
C ARG A 179 52.93 32.61 1.31
N GLY A 180 52.83 32.84 0.00
CA GLY A 180 51.54 32.84 -0.70
C GLY A 180 50.82 31.50 -0.58
N ILE A 181 51.56 30.40 -0.77
CA ILE A 181 51.03 29.03 -0.65
C ILE A 181 50.49 28.74 0.76
N LEU A 182 51.13 29.26 1.82
CA LEU A 182 50.64 29.09 3.19
C LEU A 182 49.31 29.83 3.43
N GLY A 183 49.13 31.02 2.85
CA GLY A 183 47.87 31.76 2.92
C GLY A 183 46.74 31.05 2.17
N GLU A 184 47.03 30.54 0.98
CA GLU A 184 46.11 29.73 0.18
C GLU A 184 45.71 28.43 0.90
N LEU A 185 46.68 27.75 1.52
CA LEU A 185 46.44 26.53 2.29
C LEU A 185 45.51 26.79 3.48
N GLN A 186 45.73 27.88 4.22
CA GLN A 186 44.88 28.26 5.35
C GLN A 186 43.46 28.63 4.90
N LEU A 187 43.34 29.38 3.79
CA LEU A 187 42.05 29.67 3.18
C LEU A 187 41.32 28.37 2.80
N GLY A 188 42.03 27.46 2.15
CA GLY A 188 41.50 26.16 1.73
C GLY A 188 41.02 25.33 2.91
N GLN A 189 41.80 25.26 3.99
CA GLN A 189 41.42 24.53 5.20
C GLN A 189 40.13 25.08 5.82
N ILE A 190 39.99 26.42 5.94
CA ILE A 190 38.78 27.04 6.50
C ILE A 190 37.55 26.73 5.64
N ILE A 191 37.68 26.77 4.31
CA ILE A 191 36.57 26.49 3.40
C ILE A 191 36.21 25.00 3.44
N GLU A 192 37.20 24.11 3.39
CA GLU A 192 37.02 22.67 3.39
C GLU A 192 36.42 22.13 4.70
N ASP A 193 36.74 22.75 5.83
CA ASP A 193 36.19 22.38 7.14
C ASP A 193 34.70 22.77 7.28
N ILE A 194 34.25 23.85 6.61
CA ILE A 194 32.90 24.43 6.80
C ILE A 194 31.94 24.06 5.65
N MET A 195 32.44 23.93 4.43
CA MET A 195 31.66 23.75 3.21
C MET A 195 31.93 22.38 2.59
N THR A 196 30.88 21.79 1.99
CA THR A 196 31.05 20.56 1.20
C THR A 196 31.63 20.89 -0.18
N SER A 197 32.36 19.95 -0.79
CA SER A 197 33.01 20.15 -2.10
C SER A 197 32.06 20.50 -3.25
N SER A 198 30.74 20.29 -3.09
CA SER A 198 29.74 20.70 -4.09
C SER A 198 29.40 22.20 -4.02
N GLN A 199 29.70 22.86 -2.90
CA GLN A 199 29.32 24.24 -2.58
C GLN A 199 30.39 25.27 -2.96
N TYR A 200 31.56 24.85 -3.41
CA TYR A 200 32.62 25.73 -3.87
C TYR A 200 33.33 25.15 -5.10
N GLU A 201 34.09 25.98 -5.79
CA GLU A 201 35.06 25.60 -6.81
C GLU A 201 36.43 26.14 -6.41
N ARG A 202 37.49 25.38 -6.71
CA ARG A 202 38.88 25.78 -6.49
C ARG A 202 39.53 26.17 -7.82
N GLU A 203 40.37 27.20 -7.81
CA GLU A 203 41.10 27.68 -9.00
C GLU A 203 40.16 27.90 -10.20
N PHE A 204 39.06 28.60 -9.95
CA PHE A 204 37.94 28.73 -10.88
C PHE A 204 38.00 30.03 -11.68
N VAL A 205 37.58 29.98 -12.95
CA VAL A 205 37.45 31.17 -13.80
C VAL A 205 36.06 31.76 -13.58
N THR A 206 35.97 32.87 -12.85
CA THR A 206 34.67 33.50 -12.52
C THR A 206 34.13 34.40 -13.62
N VAL A 207 34.98 34.82 -14.57
CA VAL A 207 34.61 35.71 -15.68
C VAL A 207 34.77 34.96 -16.99
N SER A 208 33.66 34.76 -17.71
CA SER A 208 33.64 34.10 -19.01
C SER A 208 34.62 34.77 -20.00
N GLY A 209 35.64 34.02 -20.44
CA GLY A 209 36.69 34.49 -21.37
C GLY A 209 37.97 35.04 -20.73
N SER A 210 38.05 35.08 -19.39
CA SER A 210 39.28 35.40 -18.66
C SER A 210 40.18 34.17 -18.48
N SER A 211 41.50 34.36 -18.43
CA SER A 211 42.46 33.33 -18.01
C SER A 211 42.75 33.38 -16.51
N GLU A 212 42.29 34.42 -15.82
CA GLU A 212 42.54 34.63 -14.40
C GLU A 212 41.64 33.69 -13.58
N ARG A 213 42.26 32.95 -12.64
CA ARG A 213 41.59 31.99 -11.77
C ARG A 213 41.59 32.51 -10.35
N VAL A 214 40.40 32.58 -9.75
CA VAL A 214 40.27 32.88 -8.32
C VAL A 214 40.61 31.62 -7.53
N GLU A 215 41.27 31.79 -6.38
CA GLU A 215 41.64 30.67 -5.51
C GLU A 215 40.42 29.84 -5.12
N TYR A 216 39.35 30.50 -4.65
CA TYR A 216 38.08 29.85 -4.31
C TYR A 216 36.89 30.66 -4.80
N ALA A 217 35.86 29.96 -5.28
CA ALA A 217 34.57 30.54 -5.66
C ALA A 217 33.43 29.80 -4.96
N ILE A 218 32.75 30.44 -4.01
CA ILE A 218 31.62 29.84 -3.28
C ILE A 218 30.34 29.94 -4.15
N LYS A 219 29.62 28.84 -4.29
CA LYS A 219 28.36 28.77 -5.05
C LYS A 219 27.21 29.23 -4.17
N LEU A 220 26.65 30.38 -4.47
CA LEU A 220 25.43 30.90 -3.85
C LEU A 220 24.22 30.59 -4.74
N PRO A 221 23.03 30.33 -4.17
CA PRO A 221 21.81 30.16 -4.94
C PRO A 221 21.44 31.51 -5.58
N GLY A 222 21.35 31.54 -6.90
CA GLY A 222 20.91 32.71 -7.65
C GLY A 222 19.40 32.81 -7.80
N ASN A 223 18.94 33.95 -8.33
CA ASN A 223 17.52 34.24 -8.57
C ASN A 223 16.89 33.39 -9.70
N GLY A 224 17.67 32.60 -10.43
CA GLY A 224 17.18 31.70 -11.49
C GLY A 224 16.91 30.28 -10.99
N GLN A 225 15.95 29.58 -11.60
CA GLN A 225 15.72 28.15 -11.36
C GLN A 225 16.97 27.35 -11.77
N GLY A 226 17.81 27.02 -10.78
CA GLY A 226 19.03 26.22 -10.97
C GLY A 226 20.31 27.02 -11.29
N GLY A 227 20.26 28.35 -11.30
CA GLY A 227 21.45 29.18 -11.49
C GLY A 227 22.22 29.37 -10.18
N TYR A 228 23.53 29.10 -10.19
CA TYR A 228 24.44 29.48 -9.11
C TYR A 228 25.07 30.83 -9.43
N ILE A 229 25.28 31.65 -8.40
CA ILE A 229 26.09 32.87 -8.48
C ILE A 229 27.37 32.61 -7.70
N TYR A 230 28.51 33.00 -8.25
CA TYR A 230 29.81 32.76 -7.61
C TYR A 230 30.24 33.93 -6.71
N LEU A 231 30.67 33.63 -5.49
CA LEU A 231 31.36 34.56 -4.60
C LEU A 231 32.87 34.31 -4.68
N PRO A 232 33.64 35.18 -5.37
CA PRO A 232 35.08 35.03 -5.45
C PRO A 232 35.75 35.35 -4.10
N ILE A 233 36.66 34.49 -3.69
CA ILE A 233 37.50 34.64 -2.50
C ILE A 233 38.95 34.45 -2.91
N ASP A 234 39.76 35.46 -2.66
CA ASP A 234 41.17 35.50 -3.05
C ASP A 234 42.03 35.92 -1.84
N SER A 235 43.09 35.17 -1.57
CA SER A 235 44.04 35.46 -0.51
C SER A 235 45.08 36.47 -0.97
N LYS A 236 45.31 37.50 -0.14
CA LYS A 236 46.34 38.51 -0.39
C LYS A 236 47.09 38.79 0.88
N PHE A 237 48.42 38.78 0.77
CA PHE A 237 49.27 38.97 1.94
C PHE A 237 50.44 39.94 1.65
N PRO A 238 50.25 41.26 1.88
CA PRO A 238 51.33 42.26 1.82
C PRO A 238 52.28 42.13 3.02
N LEU A 239 52.98 40.99 3.11
CA LEU A 239 53.88 40.66 4.20
C LEU A 239 55.01 41.65 4.43
N GLU A 240 55.63 42.14 3.35
CA GLU A 240 56.74 43.09 3.46
C GLU A 240 56.29 44.40 4.11
N ASP A 241 55.14 44.92 3.68
CA ASP A 241 54.54 46.12 4.27
C ASP A 241 54.07 45.88 5.71
N TYR A 242 53.58 44.67 6.01
CA TYR A 242 53.13 44.29 7.34
C TYR A 242 54.31 44.13 8.33
N TYR A 243 55.38 43.43 7.96
CA TYR A 243 56.56 43.31 8.81
C TYR A 243 57.27 44.64 8.99
N ARG A 244 57.37 45.46 7.94
CA ARG A 244 57.93 46.81 8.08
C ARG A 244 57.12 47.67 9.06
N LEU A 245 55.82 47.43 9.17
CA LEU A 245 54.98 48.06 10.19
C LEU A 245 55.24 47.46 11.59
N GLU A 246 55.37 46.13 11.71
CA GLU A 246 55.75 45.47 12.98
C GLU A 246 57.13 45.94 13.49
N ASP A 247 58.15 45.96 12.64
CA ASP A 247 59.49 46.47 12.98
C ASP A 247 59.43 47.93 13.46
N ALA A 248 58.62 48.77 12.79
CA ALA A 248 58.43 50.17 13.21
C ALA A 248 57.72 50.27 14.57
N TYR A 249 56.80 49.35 14.88
CA TYR A 249 56.18 49.26 16.21
C TYR A 249 57.18 48.85 17.28
N GLU A 250 58.07 47.88 17.00
CA GLU A 250 59.11 47.44 17.93
C GLU A 250 60.11 48.54 18.25
N VAL A 251 60.53 49.31 17.23
CA VAL A 251 61.43 50.46 17.38
C VAL A 251 60.74 51.64 18.07
N GLY A 252 59.40 51.72 18.01
CA GLY A 252 58.61 52.76 18.66
C GLY A 252 58.65 54.13 17.97
N ASP A 253 59.09 54.20 16.71
CA ASP A 253 59.13 55.45 15.93
C ASP A 253 57.74 55.75 15.33
N LYS A 254 57.07 56.75 15.90
CA LYS A 254 55.71 57.17 15.48
C LYS A 254 55.63 57.59 14.01
N LEU A 255 56.65 58.25 13.47
CA LEU A 255 56.63 58.70 12.06
C LEU A 255 56.81 57.51 11.11
N ALA A 256 57.71 56.59 11.46
CA ALA A 256 57.90 55.35 10.70
C ALA A 256 56.64 54.48 10.72
N ILE A 257 55.97 54.34 11.87
CA ILE A 257 54.72 53.60 12.01
C ILE A 257 53.63 54.16 11.07
N GLU A 258 53.44 55.49 11.04
CA GLU A 258 52.43 56.11 10.18
C GLU A 258 52.74 55.94 8.69
N ALA A 259 54.02 56.11 8.31
CA ALA A 259 54.46 55.92 6.92
C ALA A 259 54.26 54.46 6.46
N SER A 260 54.71 53.49 7.27
CA SER A 260 54.56 52.05 7.00
C SER A 260 53.09 51.64 6.94
N ARG A 261 52.24 52.15 7.86
CA ARG A 261 50.80 51.89 7.83
C ARG A 261 50.17 52.42 6.55
N LYS A 262 50.50 53.64 6.13
CA LYS A 262 49.97 54.24 4.90
C LYS A 262 50.38 53.42 3.66
N ALA A 263 51.60 52.92 3.63
CA ALA A 263 52.07 52.03 2.55
C ALA A 263 51.30 50.70 2.52
N LEU A 264 51.10 50.07 3.68
CA LEU A 264 50.31 48.84 3.81
C LEU A 264 48.88 49.03 3.30
N LEU A 265 48.19 50.10 3.73
CA LEU A 265 46.82 50.39 3.27
C LEU A 265 46.78 50.67 1.76
N ALA A 266 47.80 51.34 1.20
CA ALA A 266 47.87 51.55 -0.24
C ALA A 266 48.05 50.24 -1.02
N ALA A 267 48.88 49.32 -0.53
CA ALA A 267 49.06 47.99 -1.12
C ALA A 267 47.75 47.18 -1.09
N ILE A 268 47.04 47.21 0.05
CA ILE A 268 45.75 46.55 0.21
C ILE A 268 44.70 47.13 -0.74
N LYS A 269 44.66 48.46 -0.93
CA LYS A 269 43.75 49.09 -1.91
C LYS A 269 44.07 48.66 -3.34
N ARG A 270 45.35 48.51 -3.69
CA ARG A 270 45.75 47.98 -5.01
C ARG A 270 45.26 46.54 -5.20
N PHE A 271 45.43 45.68 -4.20
CA PHE A 271 44.94 44.31 -4.28
C PHE A 271 43.43 44.23 -4.39
N ALA A 272 42.68 45.05 -3.65
CA ALA A 272 41.23 45.13 -3.79
C ALA A 272 40.80 45.52 -5.22
N LYS A 273 41.48 46.50 -5.83
CA LYS A 273 41.26 46.89 -7.24
C LYS A 273 41.54 45.74 -8.21
N ASP A 274 42.62 45.00 -7.98
CA ASP A 274 42.99 43.88 -8.83
C ASP A 274 41.96 42.75 -8.73
N ILE A 275 41.50 42.41 -7.52
CA ILE A 275 40.44 41.41 -7.28
C ILE A 275 39.14 41.84 -7.96
N HIS A 276 38.74 43.11 -7.80
CA HIS A 276 37.54 43.65 -8.44
C HIS A 276 37.59 43.47 -9.96
N LYS A 277 38.69 43.90 -10.58
CA LYS A 277 38.84 43.86 -12.04
C LYS A 277 38.94 42.45 -12.61
N LYS A 278 39.59 41.52 -11.88
CA LYS A 278 39.85 40.16 -12.38
C LYS A 278 38.68 39.22 -12.19
N TYR A 279 37.93 39.37 -11.10
CA TYR A 279 37.03 38.30 -10.64
C TYR A 279 35.57 38.69 -10.51
N LEU A 280 35.21 39.99 -10.51
CA LEU A 280 33.82 40.42 -10.42
C LEU A 280 33.22 40.66 -11.81
N ASN A 281 32.18 39.90 -12.13
CA ASN A 281 31.37 40.02 -13.34
C ASN A 281 29.89 39.68 -13.06
N PRO A 282 29.11 40.56 -12.40
CA PRO A 282 27.67 40.38 -12.29
C PRO A 282 27.02 40.32 -13.68
N PRO A 283 26.09 39.38 -13.98
CA PRO A 283 25.33 38.56 -13.03
C PRO A 283 25.91 37.17 -12.72
N GLU A 284 27.03 36.77 -13.32
CA GLU A 284 27.65 35.44 -13.08
C GLU A 284 28.27 35.36 -11.67
N THR A 285 28.77 36.49 -11.18
CA THR A 285 29.31 36.62 -9.83
C THR A 285 28.43 37.51 -8.95
N THR A 286 28.68 37.45 -7.66
CA THR A 286 28.15 38.42 -6.70
C THR A 286 28.64 39.84 -7.01
N ASN A 287 27.92 40.83 -6.48
CA ASN A 287 28.27 42.24 -6.62
C ASN A 287 29.52 42.62 -5.83
N PHE A 288 30.03 41.74 -4.96
CA PHE A 288 31.19 42.00 -4.12
C PHE A 288 32.08 40.76 -4.02
N GLY A 289 33.39 40.95 -3.83
CA GLY A 289 34.35 39.88 -3.59
C GLY A 289 34.81 39.84 -2.15
N VAL A 290 35.41 38.73 -1.73
CA VAL A 290 36.08 38.63 -0.42
C VAL A 290 37.59 38.60 -0.63
N MET A 291 38.29 39.52 0.04
CA MET A 291 39.75 39.47 0.13
C MET A 291 40.13 38.88 1.49
N PHE A 292 40.77 37.72 1.45
CA PHE A 292 41.20 37.00 2.64
C PHE A 292 42.59 37.47 3.08
N LEU A 293 42.71 37.81 4.37
CA LEU A 293 43.97 38.17 5.01
C LEU A 293 44.35 37.06 6.00
N PRO A 294 45.45 36.30 5.78
CA PRO A 294 45.76 35.09 6.55
C PRO A 294 46.00 35.30 8.05
N THR A 295 46.41 36.50 8.45
CA THR A 295 46.73 36.85 9.84
C THR A 295 45.69 37.81 10.41
N GLU A 296 45.21 37.50 11.62
CA GLU A 296 44.23 38.35 12.31
C GLU A 296 44.83 39.72 12.68
N GLY A 297 46.13 39.81 12.93
CA GLY A 297 46.85 41.07 13.15
C GLY A 297 46.79 42.00 11.93
N LEU A 298 47.02 41.45 10.74
CA LEU A 298 46.90 42.19 9.48
C LEU A 298 45.46 42.66 9.23
N TYR A 299 44.47 41.79 9.44
CA TYR A 299 43.06 42.17 9.37
C TYR A 299 42.72 43.30 10.36
N SER A 300 43.24 43.21 11.58
CA SER A 300 43.01 44.22 12.62
C SER A 300 43.54 45.60 12.24
N GLU A 301 44.72 45.69 11.61
CA GLU A 301 45.27 46.97 11.13
C GLU A 301 44.39 47.62 10.04
N VAL A 302 43.73 46.81 9.20
CA VAL A 302 42.79 47.31 8.19
C VAL A 302 41.52 47.84 8.83
N VAL A 303 40.92 47.06 9.72
CA VAL A 303 39.64 47.40 10.39
C VAL A 303 39.80 48.59 11.33
N ARG A 304 40.99 48.76 11.92
CA ARG A 304 41.30 49.91 12.78
C ARG A 304 41.08 51.25 12.09
N ASN A 305 41.25 51.33 10.77
CA ASN A 305 40.83 52.48 9.97
C ASN A 305 39.46 52.24 9.35
N ALA A 306 38.40 52.53 10.11
CA ALA A 306 37.02 52.34 9.67
C ALA A 306 36.72 53.02 8.32
N SER A 307 37.25 54.22 8.08
CA SER A 307 37.04 54.95 6.81
C SER A 307 37.63 54.22 5.61
N PHE A 308 38.81 53.62 5.78
CA PHE A 308 39.47 52.84 4.75
C PHE A 308 38.74 51.51 4.50
N PHE A 309 38.41 50.77 5.56
CA PHE A 309 37.66 49.52 5.46
C PHE A 309 36.31 49.73 4.73
N ASP A 310 35.60 50.80 5.08
CA ASP A 310 34.36 51.19 4.41
C ASP A 310 34.56 51.57 2.94
N SER A 311 35.68 52.26 2.61
CA SER A 311 36.00 52.64 1.24
C SER A 311 36.22 51.42 0.34
N LEU A 312 36.89 50.37 0.84
CA LEU A 312 37.08 49.12 0.07
C LEU A 312 35.73 48.46 -0.26
N ARG A 313 34.81 48.44 0.70
CA ARG A 313 33.46 47.88 0.49
C ARG A 313 32.65 48.70 -0.50
N ARG A 314 32.67 50.04 -0.41
CA ARG A 314 31.81 50.93 -1.23
C ARG A 314 32.38 51.22 -2.62
N GLU A 315 33.67 51.49 -2.72
CA GLU A 315 34.33 51.92 -3.96
C GLU A 315 34.74 50.72 -4.81
N GLU A 316 35.35 49.70 -4.18
CA GLU A 316 35.92 48.55 -4.89
C GLU A 316 35.02 47.30 -4.81
N ASN A 317 33.90 47.37 -4.08
CA ASN A 317 33.04 46.22 -3.81
C ASN A 317 33.79 45.01 -3.23
N ILE A 318 34.81 45.24 -2.38
CA ILE A 318 35.57 44.18 -1.73
C ILE A 318 35.33 44.20 -0.23
N VAL A 319 34.95 43.05 0.32
CA VAL A 319 34.86 42.82 1.76
C VAL A 319 36.15 42.16 2.23
N VAL A 320 36.79 42.73 3.23
CA VAL A 320 38.02 42.18 3.80
C VAL A 320 37.66 41.25 4.95
N ALA A 321 38.27 40.07 5.01
CA ALA A 321 38.03 39.09 6.08
C ALA A 321 39.33 38.45 6.57
N GLY A 322 39.52 38.39 7.89
CA GLY A 322 40.51 37.53 8.55
C GLY A 322 39.99 36.09 8.77
N PRO A 323 40.81 35.17 9.29
CA PRO A 323 40.43 33.77 9.53
C PRO A 323 39.14 33.59 10.33
N SER A 324 38.99 34.31 11.44
CA SER A 324 37.80 34.21 12.30
C SER A 324 36.56 34.79 11.62
N THR A 325 36.72 35.92 10.92
CA THR A 325 35.62 36.60 10.23
C THR A 325 35.14 35.81 9.01
N LEU A 326 36.07 35.24 8.24
CA LEU A 326 35.73 34.37 7.11
C LEU A 326 35.00 33.12 7.59
N SER A 327 35.50 32.48 8.66
CA SER A 327 34.84 31.30 9.25
C SER A 327 33.41 31.61 9.68
N ALA A 328 33.18 32.77 10.31
CA ALA A 328 31.85 33.20 10.71
C ALA A 328 30.94 33.51 9.50
N LEU A 329 31.48 34.16 8.45
CA LEU A 329 30.76 34.44 7.21
C LEU A 329 30.34 33.14 6.51
N LEU A 330 31.27 32.20 6.35
CA LEU A 330 31.00 30.90 5.73
C LEU A 330 30.00 30.09 6.54
N ASN A 331 30.11 30.05 7.87
CA ASN A 331 29.12 29.38 8.72
C ASN A 331 27.72 29.97 8.55
N SER A 332 27.63 31.29 8.47
CA SER A 332 26.35 31.99 8.25
C SER A 332 25.76 31.63 6.88
N LEU A 333 26.59 31.57 5.84
CA LEU A 333 26.19 31.13 4.50
C LEU A 333 25.77 29.64 4.49
N SER A 334 26.50 28.77 5.18
CA SER A 334 26.19 27.34 5.31
C SER A 334 24.84 27.10 5.96
N VAL A 335 24.49 27.85 7.01
CA VAL A 335 23.15 27.79 7.62
C VAL A 335 22.08 28.25 6.62
N GLY A 336 22.34 29.33 5.88
CA GLY A 336 21.45 29.79 4.80
C GLY A 336 21.21 28.73 3.72
N PHE A 337 22.25 28.02 3.29
CA PHE A 337 22.13 26.94 2.30
C PHE A 337 21.31 25.75 2.81
N LYS A 338 21.50 25.35 4.07
CA LYS A 338 20.72 24.27 4.69
C LYS A 338 19.23 24.62 4.69
N THR A 339 18.87 25.84 5.07
CA THR A 339 17.47 26.29 5.08
C THR A 339 16.87 26.31 3.67
N LEU A 340 17.60 26.81 2.66
CA LEU A 340 17.10 26.85 1.28
C LEU A 340 16.93 25.46 0.66
N ASN A 341 17.84 24.52 0.94
CA ASN A 341 17.71 23.14 0.48
C ASN A 341 16.51 22.43 1.14
N ILE A 342 16.27 22.69 2.43
CA ILE A 342 15.07 22.18 3.11
C ILE A 342 13.79 22.74 2.46
N GLN A 343 13.75 24.03 2.11
CA GLN A 343 12.61 24.64 1.43
C GLN A 343 12.35 24.03 0.05
N LYS A 344 13.39 23.88 -0.79
CA LYS A 344 13.24 23.23 -2.11
C LYS A 344 12.70 21.81 -2.00
N ASN A 345 13.23 21.03 -1.06
CA ASN A 345 12.76 19.67 -0.82
C ASN A 345 11.31 19.65 -0.32
N ALA A 346 10.91 20.61 0.52
CA ALA A 346 9.53 20.75 0.97
C ALA A 346 8.57 21.10 -0.18
N ASP A 347 8.97 21.97 -1.10
CA ASP A 347 8.19 22.30 -2.31
C ASP A 347 8.02 21.08 -3.21
N ASP A 348 9.09 20.30 -3.42
CA ASP A 348 9.02 19.09 -4.24
C ASP A 348 8.18 17.99 -3.58
N ILE A 349 8.27 17.83 -2.25
CA ILE A 349 7.37 16.97 -1.48
C ILE A 349 5.92 17.45 -1.62
N SER A 350 5.67 18.76 -1.53
CA SER A 350 4.33 19.34 -1.68
C SER A 350 3.73 19.05 -3.06
N LYS A 351 4.54 19.16 -4.14
CA LYS A 351 4.12 18.78 -5.49
C LYS A 351 3.78 17.30 -5.59
N ILE A 352 4.62 16.43 -5.03
CA ILE A 352 4.38 14.98 -5.02
C ILE A 352 3.09 14.66 -4.26
N LEU A 353 2.89 15.26 -3.08
CA LEU A 353 1.66 15.10 -2.31
C LEU A 353 0.43 15.65 -3.04
N GLY A 354 0.56 16.74 -3.80
CA GLY A 354 -0.49 17.26 -4.68
C GLY A 354 -0.88 16.26 -5.77
N ASN A 355 0.09 15.61 -6.41
CA ASN A 355 -0.16 14.56 -7.39
C ASN A 355 -0.83 13.33 -6.76
N VAL A 356 -0.37 12.92 -5.57
CA VAL A 356 -0.97 11.80 -4.82
C VAL A 356 -2.42 12.13 -4.45
N LYS A 357 -2.72 13.36 -4.03
CA LYS A 357 -4.09 13.81 -3.73
C LYS A 357 -5.00 13.67 -4.95
N LEU A 358 -4.56 14.12 -6.13
CA LEU A 358 -5.32 13.98 -7.37
C LEU A 358 -5.62 12.51 -7.70
N GLU A 359 -4.66 11.62 -7.48
CA GLU A 359 -4.83 10.19 -7.73
C GLU A 359 -5.80 9.55 -6.72
N PHE A 360 -5.75 9.97 -5.46
CA PHE A 360 -6.72 9.58 -4.44
C PHE A 360 -8.14 10.07 -4.75
N ASP A 361 -8.30 11.30 -5.26
CA ASP A 361 -9.61 11.82 -5.68
C ASP A 361 -10.19 10.99 -6.85
N LYS A 362 -9.36 10.62 -7.84
CA LYS A 362 -9.78 9.71 -8.92
C LYS A 362 -10.19 8.34 -8.38
N PHE A 363 -9.42 7.77 -7.45
CA PHE A 363 -9.72 6.50 -6.82
C PHE A 363 -11.04 6.55 -6.04
N GLY A 364 -11.28 7.64 -5.29
CA GLY A 364 -12.56 7.89 -4.63
C GLY A 364 -13.74 7.93 -5.61
N GLY A 365 -13.56 8.57 -6.77
CA GLY A 365 -14.57 8.58 -7.83
C GLY A 365 -14.86 7.19 -8.42
N LEU A 366 -13.85 6.33 -8.56
CA LEU A 366 -14.02 4.94 -9.01
C LEU A 366 -14.75 4.10 -7.95
N LEU A 367 -14.42 4.24 -6.67
CA LEU A 367 -15.12 3.57 -5.58
C LEU A 367 -16.59 3.99 -5.50
N ALA A 368 -16.90 5.28 -5.68
CA ALA A 368 -18.28 5.76 -5.72
C ALA A 368 -19.07 5.14 -6.90
N LYS A 369 -18.44 4.98 -8.07
CA LYS A 369 -19.06 4.27 -9.21
C LYS A 369 -19.30 2.79 -8.91
N ALA A 370 -18.34 2.11 -8.29
CA ALA A 370 -18.48 0.70 -7.90
C ALA A 370 -19.61 0.52 -6.87
N GLN A 371 -19.70 1.40 -5.86
CA GLN A 371 -20.80 1.41 -4.90
C GLN A 371 -22.16 1.59 -5.59
N LYS A 372 -22.25 2.52 -6.55
CA LYS A 372 -23.49 2.75 -7.32
C LYS A 372 -23.90 1.53 -8.13
N GLN A 373 -22.94 0.81 -8.73
CA GLN A 373 -23.20 -0.45 -9.43
C GLN A 373 -23.65 -1.56 -8.48
N MET A 374 -23.02 -1.71 -7.31
CA MET A 374 -23.48 -2.67 -6.30
C MET A 374 -24.91 -2.37 -5.81
N ASN A 375 -25.23 -1.10 -5.54
CA ASN A 375 -26.60 -0.71 -5.17
C ASN A 375 -27.61 -1.00 -6.29
N THR A 376 -27.22 -0.80 -7.55
CA THR A 376 -28.08 -1.14 -8.70
C THR A 376 -28.29 -2.66 -8.79
N ALA A 377 -27.24 -3.45 -8.58
CA ALA A 377 -27.33 -4.90 -8.53
C ALA A 377 -28.23 -5.39 -7.39
N ASN A 378 -28.10 -4.81 -6.18
CA ASN A 378 -28.99 -5.09 -5.05
C ASN A 378 -30.45 -4.76 -5.37
N ASN A 379 -30.74 -3.57 -5.92
CA ASN A 379 -32.11 -3.20 -6.30
C ASN A 379 -32.71 -4.15 -7.35
N THR A 380 -31.88 -4.65 -8.27
CA THR A 380 -32.31 -5.63 -9.30
C THR A 380 -32.61 -6.99 -8.66
N LEU A 381 -31.79 -7.41 -7.69
CA LEU A 381 -32.02 -8.63 -6.91
C LEU A 381 -33.32 -8.53 -6.11
N ASP A 382 -33.57 -7.41 -5.44
CA ASP A 382 -34.81 -7.15 -4.70
C ASP A 382 -36.04 -7.15 -5.61
N GLN A 383 -35.95 -6.57 -6.82
CA GLN A 383 -37.04 -6.64 -7.80
C GLN A 383 -37.29 -8.07 -8.30
N LEU A 384 -36.24 -8.87 -8.53
CA LEU A 384 -36.38 -10.26 -8.94
C LEU A 384 -37.00 -11.11 -7.83
N ILE A 385 -36.56 -10.92 -6.59
CA ILE A 385 -37.09 -11.62 -5.43
C ILE A 385 -38.54 -11.19 -5.16
N SER A 386 -38.86 -9.90 -5.18
CA SER A 386 -40.23 -9.44 -4.90
C SER A 386 -41.19 -9.77 -6.04
N THR A 387 -40.92 -9.30 -7.26
CA THR A 387 -41.92 -9.34 -8.34
C THR A 387 -42.06 -10.73 -8.94
N ARG A 388 -40.94 -11.41 -9.17
CA ARG A 388 -40.94 -12.72 -9.85
C ARG A 388 -41.34 -13.84 -8.89
N THR A 389 -40.86 -13.83 -7.64
CA THR A 389 -41.29 -14.80 -6.62
C THR A 389 -42.77 -14.62 -6.28
N ASN A 390 -43.26 -13.38 -6.11
CA ASN A 390 -44.69 -13.16 -5.84
C ASN A 390 -45.59 -13.54 -7.03
N ALA A 391 -45.12 -13.40 -8.27
CA ALA A 391 -45.83 -13.87 -9.45
C ALA A 391 -45.84 -15.41 -9.55
N ILE A 392 -44.72 -16.06 -9.24
CA ILE A 392 -44.60 -17.52 -9.19
C ILE A 392 -45.46 -18.11 -8.07
N VAL A 393 -45.45 -17.50 -6.87
CA VAL A 393 -46.31 -17.87 -5.74
C VAL A 393 -47.79 -17.69 -6.09
N ARG A 394 -48.17 -16.57 -6.73
CA ARG A 394 -49.55 -16.40 -7.22
C ARG A 394 -49.95 -17.45 -8.25
N ALA A 395 -49.08 -17.79 -9.19
CA ALA A 395 -49.34 -18.83 -10.18
C ALA A 395 -49.47 -20.22 -9.54
N LEU A 396 -48.62 -20.55 -8.57
CA LEU A 396 -48.70 -21.80 -7.80
C LEU A 396 -49.99 -21.89 -6.97
N ASN A 397 -50.38 -20.81 -6.29
CA ASN A 397 -51.64 -20.74 -5.54
C ASN A 397 -52.87 -20.83 -6.45
N THR A 398 -52.76 -20.38 -7.71
CA THR A 398 -53.83 -20.50 -8.73
C THR A 398 -53.97 -21.95 -9.23
N VAL A 399 -52.87 -22.69 -9.27
CA VAL A 399 -52.87 -24.12 -9.64
C VAL A 399 -53.41 -24.98 -8.49
N GLU A 400 -53.13 -24.61 -7.23
CA GLU A 400 -53.69 -25.27 -6.04
C GLU A 400 -55.21 -25.07 -5.92
N THR A 401 -55.73 -23.93 -6.39
CA THR A 401 -57.19 -23.64 -6.39
C THR A 401 -57.95 -24.23 -7.59
N TYR A 402 -57.26 -24.66 -8.64
CA TYR A 402 -57.89 -25.27 -9.83
C TYR A 402 -58.29 -26.75 -9.64
N GLN A 403 -57.92 -27.39 -8.52
CA GLN A 403 -58.37 -28.76 -8.20
C GLN A 403 -59.60 -28.85 -7.29
N ASP A 404 -60.20 -27.74 -6.84
CA ASP A 404 -61.32 -27.80 -5.86
C ASP A 404 -62.70 -27.31 -6.38
N GLN A 405 -62.80 -26.82 -7.62
CA GLN A 405 -64.08 -26.37 -8.19
C GLN A 405 -64.88 -27.46 -8.93
N ALA A 406 -64.23 -28.55 -9.38
CA ALA A 406 -64.93 -29.66 -10.03
C ALA A 406 -65.55 -30.66 -9.02
N THR A 407 -65.09 -30.66 -7.78
CA THR A 407 -65.49 -31.66 -6.76
C THR A 407 -66.59 -31.15 -5.81
N LYS A 408 -66.80 -29.83 -5.72
CA LYS A 408 -67.85 -29.23 -4.89
C LYS A 408 -69.27 -29.31 -5.48
N SER A 409 -69.40 -29.68 -6.75
CA SER A 409 -70.69 -29.87 -7.44
C SER A 409 -71.37 -31.21 -7.12
N LEU A 410 -70.71 -32.11 -6.38
CA LEU A 410 -71.18 -33.48 -6.12
C LEU A 410 -71.67 -33.72 -4.67
N LEU A 411 -71.48 -32.78 -3.75
CA LEU A 411 -72.00 -32.90 -2.37
C LEU A 411 -73.15 -31.93 -2.12
N ASN A 412 -74.35 -32.39 -2.46
CA ASN A 412 -75.61 -31.74 -2.16
C ASN A 412 -75.95 -31.96 -0.67
N MET A 413 -75.80 -30.93 0.19
CA MET A 413 -76.44 -30.89 1.50
C MET A 413 -76.97 -29.47 1.80
N PRO A 414 -78.15 -29.33 2.44
CA PRO A 414 -78.90 -28.07 2.48
C PRO A 414 -78.37 -27.06 3.50
N LEU A 415 -78.70 -25.80 3.23
CA LEU A 415 -78.41 -24.58 3.99
C LEU A 415 -78.92 -24.63 5.44
N LEU A 416 -78.14 -24.04 6.35
CA LEU A 416 -78.67 -23.36 7.53
C LEU A 416 -78.44 -21.86 7.36
N GLU A 417 -79.56 -21.15 7.28
CA GLU A 417 -79.79 -19.74 7.63
C GLU A 417 -78.97 -19.34 8.88
N GLU A 418 -78.50 -18.11 9.09
CA GLU A 418 -79.01 -16.80 8.70
C GLU A 418 -77.95 -15.72 9.02
N GLU A 419 -78.16 -14.55 8.44
CA GLU A 419 -77.82 -13.21 8.95
C GLU A 419 -76.37 -12.87 9.36
N ASN A 420 -75.79 -11.91 8.64
CA ASN A 420 -75.81 -10.58 9.25
C ASN A 420 -75.67 -9.43 8.27
N ASN A 421 -76.37 -8.37 8.66
CA ASN A 421 -76.52 -7.08 8.01
C ASN A 421 -75.19 -6.33 7.82
N GLU A 422 -75.07 -5.75 6.63
CA GLU A 422 -74.74 -4.34 6.34
C GLU A 422 -74.18 -3.50 7.51
N ASN A 423 -72.90 -3.12 7.42
CA ASN A 423 -72.46 -1.89 6.75
C ASN A 423 -70.93 -1.75 6.76
#